data_AF-A0A6N7WDK1-F1
#
_entry.id   AF-A0A6N7WDK1-F1
#
_cell.length_a   1.000
_cell.length_b   1.000
_cell.length_c   1.000
_cell.angle_alpha   90.00
_cell.angle_beta   90.00
_cell.angle_gamma   90.00
#
_symmetry.space_group_name_H-M   'P 1'
#
loop_
_entity.id
_entity.type
_entity.pdbx_description
1 polymer ?
#
loop_
_entity_poly.entity_id
_entity_poly.type
_entity_poly.pdbx_seq_one_letter_code
_entity_poly.pdbx_strand_id
1 'polypeptide(L)'
;MEKAIILQATDCQWLFPYSHVIMRKKGVNPMSMHFVASTLVDSIGYHNGNLYIQFKSGNLYEYFNVPFRHYQGMLAAESVGKYYGKHIRGQYPRKKIAYSL
;
A
#
# COMPACT_ATOMS: atom_id res chain seq x y z
N MET A 1 12.21 -42.48 16.92
CA MET A 1 13.49 -41.79 17.12
C MET A 1 13.93 -41.26 15.77
N GLU A 2 13.62 -40.03 15.38
CA GLU A 2 14.10 -38.72 15.86
C GLU A 2 14.98 -38.11 14.74
N LYS A 3 14.72 -36.83 14.44
CA LYS A 3 15.52 -35.86 13.64
C LYS A 3 15.29 -35.93 12.11
N ALA A 4 14.48 -35.07 11.46
CA ALA A 4 14.33 -33.61 11.44
C ALA A 4 15.38 -32.87 10.57
N ILE A 5 14.89 -31.95 9.71
CA ILE A 5 15.54 -30.66 9.28
C ILE A 5 16.62 -30.90 8.17
N ILE A 6 16.60 -30.39 6.92
CA ILE A 6 15.99 -29.24 6.19
C ILE A 6 16.02 -29.57 4.68
N LEU A 7 14.90 -29.44 3.97
CA LEU A 7 14.93 -29.32 2.51
C LEU A 7 15.21 -27.85 2.15
N GLN A 8 16.37 -27.62 1.54
CA GLN A 8 16.72 -26.34 0.90
C GLN A 8 15.89 -26.21 -0.37
N ALA A 9 14.85 -25.37 -0.35
CA ALA A 9 14.09 -24.98 -1.52
C ALA A 9 14.49 -23.55 -1.92
N THR A 10 15.66 -23.43 -2.57
CA THR A 10 16.03 -22.27 -3.38
C THR A 10 15.71 -22.55 -4.84
N ASP A 11 14.47 -22.92 -5.12
CA ASP A 11 13.98 -23.07 -6.49
C ASP A 11 12.65 -22.34 -6.62
N CYS A 12 12.58 -21.49 -7.63
CA CYS A 12 11.59 -20.46 -7.79
C CYS A 12 10.20 -21.07 -8.01
N GLN A 13 9.34 -20.95 -7.00
CA GLN A 13 7.91 -21.02 -7.22
C GLN A 13 7.31 -19.65 -6.92
N TRP A 14 7.10 -18.92 -8.02
CA TRP A 14 6.16 -17.81 -8.12
C TRP A 14 4.83 -18.17 -7.45
N LEU A 15 4.71 -17.84 -6.16
CA LEU A 15 3.45 -17.70 -5.45
C LEU A 15 3.23 -16.20 -5.19
N PHE A 16 2.98 -15.45 -6.25
CA PHE A 16 2.19 -14.23 -6.13
C PHE A 16 0.71 -14.63 -6.24
N PRO A 17 -0.30 -13.87 -5.73
CA PRO A 17 -0.21 -12.56 -5.08
C PRO A 17 -1.21 -12.44 -3.87
N TYR A 18 -1.30 -11.27 -3.22
CA TYR A 18 -2.59 -10.80 -2.68
C TYR A 18 -3.30 -11.64 -1.59
N SER A 19 -2.82 -11.69 -0.34
CA SER A 19 -3.72 -12.09 0.77
C SER A 19 -3.25 -11.75 2.18
N HIS A 20 -2.63 -10.60 2.40
CA HIS A 20 -2.73 -9.96 3.72
C HIS A 20 -3.43 -8.63 3.54
N VAL A 21 -4.77 -8.74 3.50
CA VAL A 21 -5.70 -7.68 3.92
C VAL A 21 -5.07 -7.02 5.14
N ILE A 22 -4.71 -5.74 5.04
CA ILE A 22 -4.31 -4.98 6.22
C ILE A 22 -5.52 -4.99 7.15
N MET A 23 -5.42 -5.83 8.18
CA MET A 23 -6.19 -5.91 9.41
C MET A 23 -7.68 -5.55 9.31
N ARG A 24 -8.53 -6.58 9.48
CA ARG A 24 -9.90 -6.43 10.02
C ARG A 24 -9.84 -5.65 11.34
N LYS A 25 -9.94 -4.32 11.31
CA LYS A 25 -10.40 -3.53 12.45
C LYS A 25 -11.58 -2.68 11.97
N LYS A 26 -12.73 -2.88 12.62
CA LYS A 26 -14.03 -2.25 12.30
C LYS A 26 -13.83 -0.75 12.09
N GLY A 27 -14.18 -0.24 10.90
CA GLY A 27 -14.25 1.20 10.63
C GLY A 27 -13.51 1.69 9.38
N VAL A 28 -12.72 0.85 8.71
CA VAL A 28 -12.15 1.17 7.39
C VAL A 28 -12.77 0.22 6.37
N ASN A 29 -13.47 0.77 5.38
CA ASN A 29 -14.07 -0.02 4.30
C ASN A 29 -12.97 -0.86 3.64
N PRO A 30 -13.18 -2.16 3.34
CA PRO A 30 -12.17 -3.01 2.73
C PRO A 30 -11.90 -2.52 1.30
N MET A 31 -10.97 -1.58 1.17
CA MET A 31 -10.51 -1.08 -0.11
C MET A 31 -9.36 -1.95 -0.60
N SER A 32 -9.34 -2.21 -1.91
CA SER A 32 -8.23 -2.94 -2.53
C SER A 32 -6.97 -2.06 -2.47
N MET A 33 -6.05 -2.41 -1.56
CA MET A 33 -4.74 -1.79 -1.47
C MET A 33 -3.72 -2.67 -2.18
N HIS A 34 -2.92 -2.05 -3.05
CA HIS A 34 -1.81 -2.67 -3.76
C HIS A 34 -0.51 -2.34 -3.02
N PHE A 35 0.23 -3.37 -2.62
CA PHE A 35 1.54 -3.20 -2.01
C PHE A 35 2.57 -2.76 -3.04
N VAL A 36 3.45 -1.85 -2.64
CA VAL A 36 4.51 -1.31 -3.50
C VAL A 36 5.86 -1.47 -2.84
N ALA A 37 6.87 -1.86 -3.62
CA ALA A 37 8.25 -1.93 -3.14
C ALA A 37 8.83 -0.50 -3.08
N SER A 38 8.63 0.19 -1.95
CA SER A 38 9.14 1.54 -1.72
C SER A 38 9.66 1.72 -0.30
N THR A 39 10.61 2.63 -0.09
CA THR A 39 11.15 2.94 1.25
C THR A 39 10.19 3.82 2.06
N LEU A 40 9.33 4.58 1.39
CA LEU A 40 8.42 5.55 2.03
C LEU A 40 6.98 5.02 2.14
N VAL A 41 6.50 4.37 1.08
CA VAL A 41 5.12 3.92 0.93
C VAL A 41 5.09 2.40 1.05
N ASP A 42 4.11 1.90 1.80
CA ASP A 42 3.88 0.48 2.01
C ASP A 42 2.85 -0.06 1.00
N SER A 43 1.69 0.62 0.93
CA SER A 43 0.60 0.25 0.04
C SER A 43 -0.22 1.46 -0.41
N ILE A 44 -0.88 1.31 -1.57
CA ILE A 44 -1.66 2.35 -2.23
C ILE A 44 -3.02 1.77 -2.61
N GLY A 45 -4.09 2.48 -2.28
CA GLY A 45 -5.45 2.16 -2.71
C GLY A 45 -6.08 3.31 -3.48
N TYR A 46 -7.09 3.01 -4.29
CA TYR A 46 -7.88 4.03 -4.97
C TYR A 46 -9.35 3.63 -4.95
N HIS A 47 -10.21 4.55 -4.53
CA HIS A 47 -11.65 4.30 -4.46
C HIS A 47 -12.44 5.62 -4.53
N ASN A 48 -13.51 5.66 -5.32
CA ASN A 48 -14.43 6.81 -5.43
C ASN A 48 -13.76 8.18 -5.62
N GLY A 49 -12.68 8.25 -6.41
CA GLY A 49 -11.97 9.52 -6.63
C GLY A 49 -10.99 9.91 -5.51
N ASN A 50 -10.82 9.06 -4.50
CA ASN A 50 -9.90 9.26 -3.40
C ASN A 50 -8.72 8.28 -3.50
N LEU A 51 -7.53 8.81 -3.22
CA LEU A 51 -6.29 8.04 -3.18
C LEU A 51 -5.93 7.76 -1.73
N TYR A 52 -5.67 6.50 -1.41
CA TYR A 52 -5.29 6.05 -0.08
C TYR A 52 -3.82 5.65 -0.09
N ILE A 53 -3.05 6.17 0.84
CA ILE A 53 -1.62 5.88 0.95
C ILE A 53 -1.31 5.45 2.37
N GLN A 54 -0.89 4.20 2.52
CA GLN A 54 -0.32 3.67 3.74
C GLN A 54 1.19 3.88 3.69
N PHE A 55 1.69 4.66 4.64
CA PHE A 55 3.14 4.86 4.80
C PHE A 55 3.72 3.74 5.65
N LYS A 56 5.00 3.41 5.42
CA LYS A 56 5.73 2.43 6.24
C LYS A 56 5.83 2.80 7.72
N SER A 57 5.66 4.08 8.05
CA SER A 57 5.54 4.55 9.44
C SER A 57 4.22 4.14 10.13
N GLY A 58 3.33 3.41 9.46
CA GLY A 58 2.04 2.97 9.99
C GLY A 58 0.88 3.96 9.84
N ASN A 59 1.13 5.16 9.29
CA ASN A 59 0.08 6.15 9.07
C ASN A 59 -0.66 5.92 7.74
N LEU A 60 -1.99 5.85 7.78
CA LEU A 60 -2.85 5.85 6.59
C LEU A 60 -3.38 7.27 6.32
N TYR A 61 -3.26 7.72 5.08
CA TYR A 61 -3.84 8.97 4.62
C TYR A 61 -4.79 8.75 3.46
N GLU A 62 -5.91 9.45 3.51
CA GLU A 62 -6.84 9.62 2.40
C GLU A 62 -6.58 10.97 1.74
N TYR A 63 -6.42 10.98 0.43
CA TYR A 63 -6.30 12.16 -0.40
C TYR A 63 -7.56 12.29 -1.25
N PHE A 64 -8.22 13.44 -1.15
CA PHE A 64 -9.50 13.69 -1.80
C PHE A 64 -9.33 14.23 -3.21
N ASN A 65 -10.28 13.90 -4.08
CA ASN A 65 -10.36 14.41 -5.45
C ASN A 65 -9.07 14.19 -6.26
N VAL A 66 -8.42 13.05 -6.05
CA VAL A 66 -7.21 12.69 -6.78
C VAL A 66 -7.60 11.99 -8.08
N PRO A 67 -7.21 12.50 -9.25
CA PRO A 67 -7.40 11.82 -10.53
C PRO A 67 -6.77 10.42 -10.56
N PHE A 68 -7.46 9.45 -11.16
CA PHE A 68 -7.00 8.06 -11.30
C PHE A 68 -5.62 7.92 -11.96
N ARG A 69 -5.26 8.85 -12.87
CA ARG A 69 -3.92 8.93 -13.48
C ARG A 69 -2.78 8.97 -12.46
N HIS A 70 -3.00 9.55 -11.28
CA HIS A 70 -1.97 9.62 -10.25
C HIS A 70 -1.81 8.31 -9.51
N TYR A 71 -2.90 7.56 -9.31
CA TYR A 71 -2.83 6.20 -8.80
C TYR A 71 -2.01 5.31 -9.74
N GLN A 72 -2.34 5.31 -11.04
CA GLN A 72 -1.58 4.56 -12.05
C GLN A 72 -0.13 5.04 -12.12
N GLY A 73 0.10 6.35 -12.10
CA GLY A 73 1.44 6.94 -12.13
C GLY A 73 2.29 6.55 -10.91
N MET A 74 1.69 6.41 -9.72
CA MET A 74 2.40 5.92 -8.55
C MET A 74 2.73 4.42 -8.64
N LEU A 75 1.83 3.60 -9.19
CA LEU A 75 2.10 2.18 -9.41
C LEU A 75 3.20 1.94 -10.45
N ALA A 76 3.27 2.77 -11.49
CA ALA A 76 4.27 2.67 -12.55
C ALA A 76 5.59 3.42 -12.25
N ALA A 77 5.66 4.19 -11.15
CA ALA A 77 6.84 4.98 -10.84
C ALA A 77 7.98 4.11 -10.29
N GLU A 78 9.18 4.29 -10.84
CA GLU A 78 10.42 3.68 -10.32
C GLU A 78 10.67 4.02 -8.84
N SER A 79 10.23 5.21 -8.42
CA SER A 79 10.27 5.63 -7.02
C SER A 79 8.95 6.28 -6.64
N VAL A 80 8.07 5.49 -6.05
CA VAL A 80 6.77 5.92 -5.51
C VAL A 80 6.93 7.15 -4.60
N GLY A 81 7.99 7.19 -3.78
CA GLY A 81 8.27 8.32 -2.89
C GLY A 81 8.56 9.63 -3.62
N LYS A 82 9.36 9.58 -4.70
CA LYS A 82 9.62 10.76 -5.55
C LYS A 82 8.36 11.23 -6.25
N TYR A 83 7.56 10.30 -6.78
CA TYR A 83 6.28 10.64 -7.42
C TYR A 83 5.32 11.30 -6.44
N TYR A 84 5.16 10.70 -5.25
CA TYR A 84 4.34 11.25 -4.18
C TYR A 84 4.77 12.68 -3.81
N GLY A 85 6.07 12.90 -3.62
CA GLY A 85 6.60 14.22 -3.26
C GLY A 85 6.36 15.29 -4.32
N LYS A 86 6.40 14.93 -5.60
CA LYS A 86 6.24 15.85 -6.72
C LYS A 86 4.78 16.13 -7.08
N HIS A 87 3.91 15.11 -7.05
CA HIS A 87 2.57 15.21 -7.62
C HIS A 87 1.43 15.14 -6.60
N ILE A 88 1.66 14.58 -5.40
CA ILE A 88 0.59 14.36 -4.42
C ILE A 88 0.76 15.26 -3.21
N ARG A 89 1.98 15.32 -2.66
CA ARG A 89 2.28 16.04 -1.42
C ARG A 89 1.99 17.53 -1.58
N GLY A 90 1.03 18.03 -0.81
CA GLY A 90 0.63 19.44 -0.81
C GLY A 90 -0.26 19.86 -1.98
N GLN A 91 -0.52 18.98 -2.95
CA GLN A 91 -1.37 19.27 -4.11
C GLN A 91 -2.82 18.89 -3.89
N TYR A 92 -3.09 17.96 -2.97
CA TYR A 92 -4.43 17.46 -2.69
C TYR A 92 -4.76 17.58 -1.22
N PRO A 93 -6.02 17.92 -0.88
CA PRO A 93 -6.52 17.83 0.49
C PRO A 93 -6.33 16.42 1.01
N ARG A 94 -5.82 16.29 2.23
CA ARG A 94 -5.59 14.99 2.85
C ARG A 94 -6.17 14.93 4.26
N LYS A 95 -6.66 13.76 4.63
CA LYS A 95 -7.07 13.43 5.98
C LYS A 95 -6.27 12.23 6.46
N LYS A 96 -5.71 12.33 7.66
CA LYS A 96 -5.14 11.16 8.34
C LYS A 96 -6.32 10.30 8.80
N ILE A 97 -6.34 9.04 8.37
CA ILE A 97 -7.27 8.06 8.90
C ILE A 97 -6.67 7.58 10.21
N ALA A 98 -7.20 8.09 11.32
CA ALA A 98 -6.92 7.57 12.63
C ALA A 98 -7.78 6.33 12.83
N TYR A 99 -7.15 5.20 13.16
CA TYR A 99 -7.87 4.08 13.71
C TYR A 99 -8.34 4.48 15.11
N SER A 100 -9.65 4.66 15.31
CA SER A 100 -10.19 4.73 16.66
C SER A 100 -10.03 3.34 17.27
N LEU A 101 -9.30 3.25 18.39
CA LEU A 101 -8.98 1.97 19.02
C LEU A 101 -10.21 1.28 19.58
#